data_AF-A0A3S0YK82-F1
#
_entry.id   AF-A0A3S0YK82-F1
#
_cell.length_a   1.000
_cell.length_b   1.000
_cell.length_c   1.000
_cell.angle_alpha   90.00
_cell.angle_beta   90.00
_cell.angle_gamma   90.00
#
_symmetry.space_group_name_H-M   'P 1'
#
loop_
_entity.id
_entity.type
_entity.pdbx_description
1 polymer ?
#
loop_
_entity_poly.entity_id
_entity_poly.type
_entity_poly.pdbx_seq_one_letter_code
_entity_poly.pdbx_strand_id
1 'polypeptide(L)'
;MTPEVARRHYLDAMGITTWASRYQLPNALATEACEWDDTPPEKTPPRERLQALLDDASAARVEPVRQAQEAVPVASPSAVRALLGQTAQDELAPKAAVETVEKTVEPEPNSPPAAPAKPLHFTLSCVCIANRWLSLHPGEITPQAQRLLGNILYALGIDQGTLPDIMRFKWPPMDNAFAVEEPLEEAREGLFAFIAGSGSRNQWALERVLWWGDEHDQSAADTLRVLDIQGIHSQTLALPVWQGPTLESLLRNGDAKRDLWPSLTELAQQRQRRDKGQPSDN
;
A
#
# COMPACT_ATOMS: atom_id res chain seq x y z
N MET A 1 -15.68 34.34 39.55
CA MET A 1 -15.95 33.74 38.23
C MET A 1 -14.88 32.70 38.00
N THR A 2 -15.23 31.46 37.64
CA THR A 2 -14.24 30.40 37.43
C THR A 2 -13.47 30.65 36.13
N PRO A 3 -12.15 30.41 36.08
CA PRO A 3 -11.32 30.65 34.89
C PRO A 3 -11.82 29.90 33.66
N GLU A 4 -12.48 28.76 33.85
CA GLU A 4 -13.08 27.95 32.80
C GLU A 4 -14.23 28.65 32.06
N VAL A 5 -15.02 29.46 32.75
CA VAL A 5 -16.13 30.20 32.13
C VAL A 5 -15.58 31.26 31.19
N ALA A 6 -14.54 32.00 31.62
CA ALA A 6 -13.86 32.98 30.76
C ALA A 6 -13.20 32.31 29.55
N ARG A 7 -12.54 31.16 29.75
CA ARG A 7 -11.92 30.38 28.68
C ARG A 7 -12.94 29.89 27.65
N ARG A 8 -14.10 29.41 28.08
CA ARG A 8 -15.18 28.98 27.17
C ARG A 8 -15.69 30.12 26.31
N HIS A 9 -15.93 31.30 26.90
CA HIS A 9 -16.34 32.48 26.14
C HIS A 9 -15.30 32.92 25.13
N TYR A 10 -14.01 32.87 25.49
CA TYR A 10 -12.92 33.19 24.56
C TYR A 10 -12.87 32.20 23.39
N LEU A 11 -12.97 30.90 23.65
CA LEU A 11 -12.93 29.86 22.60
C LEU A 11 -14.16 29.95 21.67
N ASP A 12 -15.34 30.23 22.23
CA ASP A 12 -16.56 30.45 21.45
C ASP A 12 -16.44 31.70 20.55
N ALA A 13 -15.87 32.80 21.07
CA ALA A 13 -15.59 34.00 20.28
C ALA A 13 -14.58 33.76 19.14
N MET A 14 -13.68 32.78 19.29
CA MET A 14 -12.76 32.33 18.25
C MET A 14 -13.39 31.33 17.26
N GLY A 15 -14.68 31.02 17.40
CA GLY A 15 -15.39 30.05 16.57
C GLY A 15 -15.05 28.59 16.89
N ILE A 16 -14.37 28.32 18.01
CA ILE A 16 -13.99 26.98 18.43
C ILE A 16 -15.09 26.42 19.32
N THR A 17 -15.86 25.47 18.77
CA THR A 17 -16.90 24.78 19.53
C THR A 17 -16.29 23.86 20.59
N THR A 18 -16.65 24.09 21.86
CA THR A 18 -16.18 23.26 22.97
C THR A 18 -17.30 22.34 23.46
N TRP A 19 -17.04 21.04 23.48
CA TRP A 19 -17.97 20.03 23.98
C TRP A 19 -17.64 19.72 25.44
N ALA A 20 -18.44 20.24 26.38
CA ALA A 20 -18.33 19.95 27.80
C ALA A 20 -19.66 19.36 28.32
N SER A 21 -19.58 18.46 29.30
CA SER A 21 -20.76 17.94 29.97
C SER A 21 -21.50 19.07 30.72
N ARG A 22 -22.81 19.16 30.54
CA ARG A 22 -23.67 20.14 31.23
C ARG A 22 -24.03 19.74 32.66
N TYR A 23 -23.78 18.49 33.03
CA TYR A 23 -24.14 17.91 34.32
C TYR A 23 -22.93 17.22 34.93
N GLN A 24 -22.69 17.47 36.21
CA GLN A 24 -21.76 16.69 37.02
C GLN A 24 -22.48 15.45 37.52
N LEU A 25 -21.84 14.29 37.38
CA LEU A 25 -22.38 13.03 37.91
C LEU A 25 -22.29 13.05 39.44
N PRO A 26 -23.37 12.69 40.17
CA PRO A 26 -23.32 12.61 41.63
C PRO A 26 -22.29 11.54 42.04
N ASN A 27 -21.42 11.88 43.00
CA ASN A 27 -20.28 11.09 43.49
C ASN A 27 -19.09 10.92 42.52
N ALA A 28 -19.02 11.68 41.42
CA ALA A 28 -17.79 11.74 40.63
C ALA A 28 -16.68 12.44 41.44
N LEU A 29 -15.48 11.85 41.41
CA LEU A 29 -14.30 12.51 41.96
C LEU A 29 -14.04 13.82 41.21
N ALA A 30 -13.62 14.85 41.94
CA ALA A 30 -13.28 16.13 41.34
C ALA A 30 -12.15 15.93 40.32
N THR A 31 -12.34 16.42 39.10
CA THR A 31 -11.27 16.40 38.10
C THR A 31 -10.18 17.35 38.55
N GLU A 32 -8.96 16.82 38.73
CA GLU A 32 -7.79 17.63 39.01
C GLU A 32 -7.56 18.59 37.83
N ALA A 33 -7.33 19.86 38.14
CA ALA A 33 -6.99 20.83 37.11
C ALA A 33 -5.66 20.39 36.50
N CYS A 34 -5.65 20.15 35.19
CA CYS A 34 -4.41 19.84 34.48
C CYS A 34 -3.48 21.06 34.61
N GLU A 35 -2.44 20.95 35.43
CA GLU A 35 -1.41 21.98 35.57
C GLU A 35 -0.61 21.99 34.27
N TRP A 36 -0.80 23.05 33.49
CA TRP A 36 0.03 23.29 32.33
C TRP A 36 1.34 23.88 32.81
N ASP A 37 2.46 23.33 32.33
CA ASP A 37 3.78 23.85 32.63
C ASP A 37 3.92 25.22 31.93
N ASP A 38 3.60 26.29 32.68
CA ASP A 38 3.71 27.69 32.24
C ASP A 38 5.17 28.18 32.29
N THR A 39 6.15 27.27 32.45
CA THR A 39 7.56 27.61 32.39
C THR A 39 7.86 28.19 31.00
N PRO A 40 8.17 29.51 30.90
CA PRO A 40 8.48 30.10 29.62
C PRO A 40 9.73 29.40 29.07
N PRO A 41 9.71 28.92 27.80
CA PRO A 41 10.87 28.26 27.23
C PRO A 41 12.05 29.22 27.30
N GLU A 42 13.21 28.73 27.76
CA GLU A 42 14.43 29.52 27.80
C GLU A 42 14.66 30.15 26.42
N LYS A 43 14.88 31.47 26.42
CA LYS A 43 15.09 32.27 25.22
C LYS A 43 16.46 31.98 24.62
N THR A 44 16.59 30.79 24.04
CA THR A 44 17.71 30.49 23.16
C THR A 44 17.57 31.32 21.88
N PRO A 45 18.61 32.05 21.46
CA PRO A 45 18.58 32.78 20.21
C PRO A 45 18.31 31.80 19.06
N PRO A 46 17.53 32.20 18.03
CA PRO A 46 17.03 31.28 17.01
C PRO A 46 18.11 30.50 16.25
N ARG A 47 19.35 31.03 16.22
CA ARG A 47 20.50 30.37 15.60
C ARG A 47 21.00 29.16 16.41
N GLU A 48 21.07 29.27 17.74
CA GLU A 48 21.48 28.15 18.60
C GLU A 48 20.40 27.06 18.62
N ARG A 49 19.13 27.45 18.55
CA ARG A 49 18.02 26.51 18.44
C ARG A 49 18.07 25.69 17.13
N LEU A 50 18.46 26.31 16.02
CA LEU A 50 18.67 25.60 14.75
C LEU A 50 19.90 24.68 14.79
N GLN A 51 21.00 25.11 15.40
CA GLN A 51 22.20 24.28 15.54
C GLN A 51 21.93 23.06 16.43
N ALA A 52 21.23 23.22 17.55
CA ALA A 52 20.85 22.10 18.40
C ALA A 52 20.00 21.05 17.67
N LEU A 53 19.03 21.48 16.84
CA LEU A 53 18.19 20.57 16.05
C LEU A 53 18.99 19.83 14.96
N LEU A 54 20.02 20.46 14.40
CA LEU A 54 20.91 19.86 13.42
C LEU A 54 21.89 18.87 14.07
N ASP A 55 22.42 19.21 15.24
CA ASP A 55 23.33 18.34 15.99
C ASP A 55 22.60 17.10 16.54
N ASP A 56 21.37 17.23 17.06
CA ASP A 56 20.57 16.12 17.59
C ASP A 56 20.15 15.14 16.46
N ALA A 57 19.87 15.65 15.26
CA ALA A 57 19.62 14.83 14.07
C ALA A 57 20.87 14.06 13.61
N SER A 58 22.07 14.60 13.86
CA SER A 58 23.34 13.97 13.47
C SER A 58 23.82 12.88 14.45
N ALA A 59 23.47 13.00 15.73
CA ALA A 59 23.81 12.02 16.77
C ALA A 59 23.07 10.68 16.61
N ALA A 60 21.94 10.66 15.89
CA ALA A 60 21.17 9.45 15.60
C ALA A 60 21.83 8.50 14.57
N ARG A 61 22.96 8.88 13.98
CA ARG A 61 23.66 8.07 12.95
C ARG A 61 25.15 7.93 13.26
N VAL A 62 25.48 7.15 14.30
CA VAL A 62 26.82 6.56 14.44
C VAL A 62 26.70 5.09 14.84
N GLU A 63 26.47 4.25 13.84
CA GLU A 63 26.85 2.83 13.86
C GLU A 63 28.29 2.73 13.33
N PRO A 64 29.22 2.02 14.00
CA PRO A 64 30.62 1.97 13.56
C PRO A 64 30.82 0.98 12.40
N VAL A 65 31.01 1.49 11.18
CA VAL A 65 31.38 0.67 10.01
C VAL A 65 32.91 0.56 9.90
N ARG A 66 33.36 -0.70 9.88
CA ARG A 66 34.73 -1.13 9.59
C ARG A 66 35.19 -0.69 8.19
N GLN A 67 36.45 -0.30 8.11
CA GLN A 67 37.19 0.08 6.90
C GLN A 67 37.19 -1.02 5.82
N ALA A 68 36.90 -0.64 4.58
CA ALA A 68 37.42 -1.29 3.38
C ALA A 68 37.46 -0.26 2.23
N GLN A 69 38.66 -0.05 1.68
CA GLN A 69 38.94 0.75 0.49
C GLN A 69 38.52 -0.02 -0.77
N GLU A 70 38.00 0.67 -1.81
CA GLU A 70 38.58 0.63 -3.16
C GLU A 70 37.81 1.48 -4.22
N ALA A 71 38.62 2.21 -5.00
CA ALA A 71 38.54 2.61 -6.40
C ALA A 71 37.25 3.21 -7.02
N VAL A 72 37.38 4.49 -7.41
CA VAL A 72 36.51 5.23 -8.34
C VAL A 72 36.95 4.97 -9.79
N PRO A 73 36.05 4.66 -10.74
CA PRO A 73 36.39 4.68 -12.17
C PRO A 73 36.11 6.06 -12.79
N VAL A 74 37.12 6.61 -13.45
CA VAL A 74 37.08 7.87 -14.21
C VAL A 74 36.52 7.59 -15.62
N ALA A 75 35.45 8.29 -16.00
CA ALA A 75 34.80 8.15 -17.30
C ALA A 75 35.56 8.92 -18.41
N SER A 76 35.76 8.28 -19.57
CA SER A 76 36.52 8.81 -20.72
C SER A 76 35.59 9.50 -21.75
N PRO A 77 36.11 10.49 -22.53
CA PRO A 77 35.29 11.48 -23.25
C PRO A 77 34.73 11.04 -24.62
N SER A 78 34.74 9.74 -24.95
CA SER A 78 34.17 9.23 -26.21
C SER A 78 32.67 8.97 -26.16
N ALA A 79 32.07 8.87 -24.96
CA ALA A 79 30.64 8.62 -24.77
C ALA A 79 29.75 9.86 -25.04
N VAL A 80 30.32 11.07 -25.06
CA VAL A 80 29.56 12.32 -25.24
C VAL A 80 29.33 12.64 -26.73
N ARG A 81 30.17 12.12 -27.64
CA ARG A 81 30.08 12.42 -29.09
C ARG A 81 29.06 11.56 -29.84
N ALA A 82 28.52 10.52 -29.20
CA ALA A 82 27.42 9.70 -29.72
C ALA A 82 26.02 10.22 -29.28
N LEU A 83 25.97 11.13 -28.31
CA LEU A 83 24.73 11.74 -27.78
C LEU A 83 24.34 13.05 -28.49
N LEU A 84 25.23 13.59 -29.32
CA LEU A 84 25.02 14.83 -30.08
C LEU A 84 24.99 14.52 -31.58
N GLY A 85 23.90 13.87 -32.02
CA GLY A 85 23.73 13.41 -33.39
C GLY A 85 23.97 14.51 -34.43
N GLN A 86 25.11 14.42 -35.12
CA GLN A 86 25.44 15.22 -36.29
C GLN A 86 26.60 14.53 -37.05
N THR A 87 26.28 13.91 -38.17
CA THR A 87 27.16 13.96 -39.36
C THR A 87 26.31 13.85 -40.61
N ALA A 88 26.62 14.76 -41.52
CA ALA A 88 25.86 15.16 -42.69
C ALA A 88 26.00 14.18 -43.86
N GLN A 89 25.03 14.30 -44.75
CA GLN A 89 24.95 13.72 -46.09
C GLN A 89 25.87 14.45 -47.09
N ASP A 90 26.21 13.70 -48.15
CA ASP A 90 26.36 14.02 -49.59
C ASP A 90 27.65 13.37 -50.16
N GLU A 91 27.70 12.77 -51.36
CA GLU A 91 27.19 13.30 -52.64
C GLU A 91 27.14 12.22 -53.79
N LEU A 92 26.01 12.21 -54.52
CA LEU A 92 25.67 11.94 -55.95
C LEU A 92 26.35 10.90 -56.91
N ALA A 93 25.52 9.94 -57.43
CA ALA A 93 25.01 9.61 -58.80
C ALA A 93 25.88 9.75 -60.12
N PRO A 94 25.51 9.23 -61.34
CA PRO A 94 24.19 8.73 -61.83
C PRO A 94 24.09 7.57 -62.92
N LYS A 95 22.85 7.05 -63.09
CA LYS A 95 22.05 6.58 -64.28
C LYS A 95 22.43 5.37 -65.18
N ALA A 96 21.54 4.35 -65.24
CA ALA A 96 20.73 3.95 -66.42
C ALA A 96 19.79 2.74 -66.11
N ALA A 97 18.69 2.67 -66.86
CA ALA A 97 17.47 1.85 -66.72
C ALA A 97 17.65 0.32 -66.89
N VAL A 98 16.73 -0.51 -66.38
CA VAL A 98 15.51 -1.05 -67.03
C VAL A 98 14.78 -1.99 -66.05
N GLU A 99 13.46 -1.98 -66.19
CA GLU A 99 12.37 -2.76 -65.59
C GLU A 99 12.65 -4.25 -65.27
N THR A 100 12.01 -4.81 -64.23
CA THR A 100 11.11 -5.98 -64.31
C THR A 100 10.58 -6.36 -62.91
N VAL A 101 9.27 -6.12 -62.72
CA VAL A 101 8.28 -6.86 -61.91
C VAL A 101 8.70 -7.30 -60.50
N GLU A 102 8.38 -6.43 -59.53
CA GLU A 102 8.49 -6.69 -58.11
C GLU A 102 7.24 -7.41 -57.58
N LYS A 103 7.53 -8.49 -56.87
CA LYS A 103 6.63 -9.46 -56.25
C LYS A 103 5.91 -8.77 -55.08
N THR A 104 4.58 -8.85 -55.08
CA THR A 104 3.69 -8.51 -53.97
C THR A 104 4.27 -9.00 -52.64
N VAL A 105 4.81 -8.06 -51.85
CA VAL A 105 4.98 -8.20 -50.41
C VAL A 105 3.92 -7.31 -49.80
N GLU A 106 2.94 -8.00 -49.25
CA GLU A 106 1.87 -7.49 -48.40
C GLU A 106 2.49 -6.67 -47.26
N PRO A 107 2.18 -5.37 -47.12
CA PRO A 107 2.57 -4.61 -45.96
C PRO A 107 1.60 -4.99 -44.84
N GLU A 108 2.08 -5.75 -43.84
CA GLU A 108 1.35 -5.86 -42.59
C GLU A 108 1.18 -4.45 -42.00
N PRO A 109 -0.06 -4.05 -41.68
CA PRO A 109 -0.40 -2.70 -41.30
C PRO A 109 0.15 -2.40 -39.91
N ASN A 110 0.65 -1.16 -39.77
CA ASN A 110 0.73 -0.41 -38.51
C ASN A 110 -0.27 -0.95 -37.48
N SER A 111 0.23 -1.45 -36.35
CA SER A 111 -0.58 -1.62 -35.16
C SER A 111 -1.38 -0.33 -34.94
N PRO A 112 -2.71 -0.38 -34.85
CA PRO A 112 -3.48 0.79 -34.52
C PRO A 112 -3.03 1.30 -33.15
N PRO A 113 -3.03 2.62 -32.89
CA PRO A 113 -2.79 3.13 -31.55
C PRO A 113 -3.78 2.44 -30.61
N ALA A 114 -3.25 1.79 -29.58
CA ALA A 114 -4.04 1.09 -28.58
C ALA A 114 -5.16 2.02 -28.12
N ALA A 115 -6.41 1.57 -28.25
CA ALA A 115 -7.55 2.32 -27.73
C ALA A 115 -7.28 2.65 -26.25
N PRO A 116 -7.53 3.89 -25.80
CA PRO A 116 -7.21 4.29 -24.44
C PRO A 116 -7.88 3.31 -23.47
N ALA A 117 -7.04 2.60 -22.72
CA ALA A 117 -7.52 1.58 -21.80
C ALA A 117 -8.46 2.23 -20.78
N LYS A 118 -9.59 1.55 -20.52
CA LYS A 118 -10.63 2.03 -19.59
C LYS A 118 -9.98 2.33 -18.23
N PRO A 119 -10.18 3.51 -17.65
CA PRO A 119 -9.56 3.87 -16.38
C PRO A 119 -10.12 2.98 -15.26
N LEU A 120 -9.22 2.25 -14.60
CA LEU A 120 -9.54 1.34 -13.50
C LEU A 120 -9.87 2.15 -12.24
N HIS A 121 -11.00 1.84 -11.63
CA HIS A 121 -11.41 2.45 -10.37
C HIS A 121 -11.80 1.36 -9.40
N PHE A 122 -11.05 1.22 -8.32
CA PHE A 122 -11.38 0.25 -7.28
C PHE A 122 -10.89 0.75 -5.92
N THR A 123 -11.56 0.24 -4.88
CA THR A 123 -11.15 0.43 -3.50
C THR A 123 -10.89 -0.94 -2.91
N LEU A 124 -9.86 -1.04 -2.08
CA LEU A 124 -9.46 -2.27 -1.44
C LEU A 124 -9.19 -2.01 0.04
N SER A 125 -9.65 -2.92 0.91
CA SER A 125 -9.32 -2.91 2.33
C SER A 125 -8.28 -3.99 2.62
N CYS A 126 -7.15 -3.59 3.22
CA CYS A 126 -6.05 -4.44 3.63
C CYS A 126 -6.01 -4.59 5.16
N VAL A 127 -5.76 -5.80 5.64
CA VAL A 127 -5.48 -6.08 7.05
C VAL A 127 -4.29 -7.02 7.17
N CYS A 128 -3.26 -6.65 7.92
CA CYS A 128 -2.09 -7.51 8.13
C CYS A 128 -2.26 -8.36 9.39
N ILE A 129 -2.52 -9.64 9.23
CA ILE A 129 -2.76 -10.59 10.31
C ILE A 129 -1.42 -11.13 10.83
N ALA A 130 -1.17 -10.92 12.12
CA ALA A 130 0.01 -11.40 12.82
C ALA A 130 1.35 -11.12 12.10
N ASN A 131 1.45 -9.94 11.46
CA ASN A 131 2.61 -9.47 10.68
C ASN A 131 3.08 -10.39 9.54
N ARG A 132 2.27 -11.40 9.16
CA ARG A 132 2.68 -12.45 8.22
C ARG A 132 1.68 -12.71 7.11
N TRP A 133 0.40 -12.57 7.36
CA TRP A 133 -0.63 -12.79 6.34
C TRP A 133 -1.32 -11.49 5.99
N LEU A 134 -1.54 -11.26 4.69
CA LEU A 134 -2.24 -10.07 4.21
C LEU A 134 -3.67 -10.45 3.81
N SER A 135 -4.66 -9.98 4.54
CA SER A 135 -6.08 -10.11 4.19
C SER A 135 -6.48 -8.97 3.27
N LEU A 136 -7.00 -9.29 2.09
CA LEU A 136 -7.46 -8.34 1.08
C LEU A 136 -8.96 -8.51 0.86
N HIS A 137 -9.69 -7.39 0.87
CA HIS A 137 -11.13 -7.34 0.67
C HIS A 137 -11.47 -6.33 -0.43
N PRO A 138 -12.38 -6.66 -1.36
CA PRO A 138 -12.91 -5.69 -2.31
C PRO A 138 -13.73 -4.63 -1.56
N GLY A 139 -13.51 -3.36 -1.91
CA GLY A 139 -14.23 -2.23 -1.33
C GLY A 139 -13.88 -1.94 0.12
N GLU A 140 -14.87 -1.43 0.85
CA GLU A 140 -14.77 -1.11 2.28
C GLU A 140 -15.37 -2.23 3.12
N ILE A 141 -14.58 -2.74 4.06
CA ILE A 141 -15.04 -3.79 4.96
C ILE A 141 -15.96 -3.21 6.06
N THR A 142 -17.18 -3.74 6.16
CA THR A 142 -18.14 -3.31 7.18
C THR A 142 -17.71 -3.72 8.59
N PRO A 143 -18.11 -3.00 9.67
CA PRO A 143 -17.74 -3.37 11.04
C PRO A 143 -18.20 -4.78 11.45
N GLN A 144 -19.28 -5.29 10.86
CA GLN A 144 -19.75 -6.66 11.09
C GLN A 144 -18.84 -7.68 10.41
N ALA A 145 -18.40 -7.41 9.18
CA ALA A 145 -17.45 -8.25 8.45
C ALA A 145 -16.10 -8.27 9.16
N GLN A 146 -15.63 -7.13 9.67
CA GLN A 146 -14.43 -7.05 10.51
C GLN A 146 -14.56 -7.96 11.74
N ARG A 147 -15.64 -7.85 12.52
CA ARG A 147 -15.87 -8.73 13.68
C ARG A 147 -15.91 -10.21 13.29
N LEU A 148 -16.53 -10.55 12.16
CA LEU A 148 -16.54 -11.92 11.66
C LEU A 148 -15.11 -12.42 11.37
N LEU A 149 -14.31 -11.62 10.66
CA LEU A 149 -12.92 -11.96 10.37
C LEU A 149 -12.14 -12.18 11.67
N GLY A 150 -12.28 -11.29 12.66
CA GLY A 150 -11.64 -11.43 13.97
C GLY A 150 -12.04 -12.73 14.67
N ASN A 151 -13.34 -13.07 14.65
CA ASN A 151 -13.84 -14.32 15.23
C ASN A 151 -13.30 -15.57 14.51
N ILE A 152 -13.18 -15.52 13.18
CA ILE A 152 -12.60 -16.62 12.38
C ILE A 152 -11.12 -16.81 12.78
N LEU A 153 -10.34 -15.73 12.81
CA LEU A 153 -8.92 -15.80 13.16
C LEU A 153 -8.70 -16.26 14.61
N TYR A 154 -9.54 -15.81 15.52
CA TYR A 154 -9.54 -16.26 16.92
C TYR A 154 -9.82 -17.75 17.02
N ALA A 155 -10.86 -18.24 16.34
CA ALA A 155 -11.24 -19.65 16.36
C ALA A 155 -10.19 -20.56 15.69
N LEU A 156 -9.37 -20.03 14.78
CA LEU A 156 -8.22 -20.72 14.19
C LEU A 156 -6.95 -20.64 15.04
N GLY A 157 -6.97 -19.91 16.16
CA GLY A 157 -5.78 -19.70 17.00
C GLY A 157 -4.69 -18.86 16.31
N ILE A 158 -5.04 -18.09 15.28
CA ILE A 158 -4.12 -17.27 14.48
C ILE A 158 -3.80 -15.94 15.17
N ASP A 159 -4.78 -15.38 15.88
CA ASP A 159 -4.70 -14.09 16.59
C ASP A 159 -5.45 -14.17 17.93
N GLN A 160 -5.00 -13.41 18.93
CA GLN A 160 -5.42 -13.54 20.34
C GLN A 160 -6.37 -12.44 20.85
N GLY A 161 -6.88 -11.53 20.01
CA GLY A 161 -8.05 -10.76 20.45
C GLY A 161 -8.37 -9.43 19.82
N THR A 162 -7.54 -8.83 18.97
CA THR A 162 -7.92 -7.59 18.29
C THR A 162 -7.38 -7.59 16.88
N LEU A 163 -8.29 -7.49 15.90
CA LEU A 163 -7.88 -7.29 14.52
C LEU A 163 -7.01 -6.02 14.43
N PRO A 164 -5.89 -6.09 13.69
CA PRO A 164 -5.05 -4.93 13.45
C PRO A 164 -5.78 -3.89 12.60
N ASP A 165 -5.20 -2.69 12.58
CA ASP A 165 -5.78 -1.55 11.87
C ASP A 165 -5.99 -1.84 10.38
N ILE A 166 -7.09 -1.33 9.84
CA ILE A 166 -7.53 -1.60 8.48
C ILE A 166 -7.03 -0.47 7.60
N MET A 167 -6.20 -0.81 6.64
CA MET A 167 -5.68 0.16 5.69
C MET A 167 -6.55 0.16 4.45
N ARG A 168 -6.82 1.35 3.93
CA ARG A 168 -7.61 1.54 2.72
C ARG A 168 -6.70 1.93 1.57
N PHE A 169 -6.84 1.23 0.47
CA PHE A 169 -6.23 1.56 -0.80
C PHE A 169 -7.32 2.01 -1.78
N LYS A 170 -7.17 3.20 -2.35
CA LYS A 170 -8.07 3.73 -3.39
C LYS A 170 -7.25 3.93 -4.65
N TRP A 171 -7.73 3.39 -5.76
CA TRP A 171 -7.16 3.60 -7.09
C TRP A 171 -8.20 4.21 -8.03
N PRO A 172 -7.84 5.23 -8.82
CA PRO A 172 -6.58 6.00 -8.78
C PRO A 172 -6.45 6.80 -7.46
N PRO A 173 -5.22 7.16 -7.04
CA PRO A 173 -5.00 7.94 -5.82
C PRO A 173 -5.53 9.38 -5.93
N MET A 174 -5.60 9.91 -7.15
CA MET A 174 -6.09 11.25 -7.47
C MET A 174 -7.18 11.13 -8.53
N ASP A 175 -8.33 11.79 -8.32
CA ASP A 175 -9.46 11.72 -9.25
C ASP A 175 -9.17 12.41 -10.61
N ASN A 176 -8.06 13.16 -10.71
CA ASN A 176 -7.58 13.82 -11.93
C ASN A 176 -6.43 13.04 -12.60
N ALA A 177 -6.41 11.71 -12.50
CA ALA A 177 -5.39 10.91 -13.17
C ALA A 177 -5.46 11.15 -14.69
N PHE A 178 -4.33 11.53 -15.29
CA PHE A 178 -4.21 11.64 -16.74
C PHE A 178 -4.47 10.27 -17.37
N ALA A 179 -4.92 10.25 -18.63
CA ALA A 179 -5.07 8.99 -19.36
C ALA A 179 -3.69 8.32 -19.50
N VAL A 180 -3.44 7.31 -18.68
CA VAL A 180 -2.21 6.54 -18.68
C VAL A 180 -2.28 5.52 -19.81
N GLU A 181 -1.15 5.31 -20.49
CA GLU A 181 -1.05 4.37 -21.62
C GLU A 181 -1.33 2.92 -21.17
N GLU A 182 -0.88 2.56 -19.95
CA GLU A 182 -1.08 1.24 -19.35
C GLU A 182 -1.68 1.34 -17.92
N PRO A 183 -2.99 1.62 -17.77
CA PRO A 183 -3.64 1.82 -16.46
C PRO A 183 -3.58 0.61 -15.53
N LEU A 184 -3.39 -0.58 -16.09
CA LEU A 184 -3.37 -1.84 -15.35
C LEU A 184 -2.00 -2.10 -14.73
N GLU A 185 -0.91 -1.87 -15.47
CA GLU A 185 0.45 -2.00 -14.94
C GLU A 185 0.73 -0.94 -13.90
N GLU A 186 0.29 0.30 -14.12
CA GLU A 186 0.41 1.36 -13.11
C GLU A 186 -0.36 1.02 -11.82
N ALA A 187 -1.56 0.44 -11.93
CA ALA A 187 -2.32 -0.03 -10.78
C ALA A 187 -1.62 -1.16 -10.01
N ARG A 188 -0.94 -2.07 -10.75
CA ARG A 188 -0.14 -3.16 -10.18
C ARG A 188 1.05 -2.61 -9.40
N GLU A 189 1.82 -1.72 -10.02
CA GLU A 189 2.96 -1.06 -9.37
C GLU A 189 2.52 -0.23 -8.17
N GLY A 190 1.40 0.50 -8.29
CA GLY A 190 0.83 1.29 -7.20
C GLY A 190 0.40 0.45 -6.01
N LEU A 191 -0.27 -0.68 -6.25
CA LEU A 191 -0.66 -1.63 -5.20
C LEU A 191 0.58 -2.26 -4.53
N PHE A 192 1.56 -2.69 -5.32
CA PHE A 192 2.82 -3.24 -4.83
C PHE A 192 3.55 -2.22 -3.95
N ALA A 193 3.73 -0.98 -4.43
CA ALA A 193 4.39 0.09 -3.69
C ALA A 193 3.66 0.44 -2.38
N PHE A 194 2.31 0.43 -2.39
CA PHE A 194 1.52 0.65 -1.19
C PHE A 194 1.73 -0.45 -0.14
N ILE A 195 1.69 -1.72 -0.55
CA ILE A 195 1.89 -2.86 0.36
C ILE A 195 3.34 -2.92 0.83
N ALA A 196 4.31 -2.76 -0.06
CA ALA A 196 5.73 -2.74 0.29
C ALA A 196 6.07 -1.60 1.25
N GLY A 197 5.55 -0.39 1.00
CA GLY A 197 5.71 0.76 1.88
C GLY A 197 5.07 0.55 3.26
N SER A 198 3.87 -0.03 3.29
CA SER A 198 3.19 -0.36 4.56
C SER A 198 3.90 -1.48 5.32
N GLY A 199 4.41 -2.49 4.61
CA GLY A 199 5.21 -3.57 5.16
C GLY A 199 6.53 -3.08 5.75
N SER A 200 7.20 -2.13 5.10
CA SER A 200 8.44 -1.53 5.63
C SER A 200 8.20 -0.74 6.92
N ARG A 201 7.15 0.09 6.98
CA ARG A 201 6.81 0.88 8.18
C ARG A 201 6.40 0.01 9.37
N ASN A 202 5.68 -1.08 9.10
CA ASN A 202 5.10 -1.94 10.14
C ASN A 202 5.89 -3.25 10.34
N GLN A 203 7.06 -3.38 9.70
CA GLN A 203 7.94 -4.56 9.77
C GLN A 203 7.21 -5.88 9.49
N TRP A 204 6.43 -5.91 8.41
CA TRP A 204 5.75 -7.15 8.00
C TRP A 204 6.70 -8.10 7.28
N ALA A 205 6.58 -9.39 7.60
CA ALA A 205 7.21 -10.48 6.88
C ALA A 205 6.11 -11.28 6.18
N LEU A 206 5.55 -10.71 5.12
CA LEU A 206 4.40 -11.30 4.43
C LEU A 206 4.77 -12.64 3.79
N GLU A 207 3.97 -13.67 4.05
CA GLU A 207 4.16 -15.04 3.55
C GLU A 207 3.01 -15.50 2.65
N ARG A 208 1.83 -14.89 2.79
CA ARG A 208 0.61 -15.30 2.10
C ARG A 208 -0.40 -14.16 2.05
N VAL A 209 -1.20 -14.17 1.00
CA VAL A 209 -2.35 -13.29 0.82
C VAL A 209 -3.64 -14.10 0.97
N LEU A 210 -4.60 -13.58 1.72
CA LEU A 210 -5.96 -14.10 1.82
C LEU A 210 -6.88 -13.15 1.05
N TRP A 211 -7.36 -13.59 -0.11
CA TRP A 211 -8.30 -12.85 -0.93
C TRP A 211 -9.74 -13.25 -0.58
N TRP A 212 -10.55 -12.29 -0.15
CA TRP A 212 -11.95 -12.49 0.22
C TRP A 212 -12.88 -11.80 -0.79
N GLY A 213 -12.95 -12.33 -2.00
CA GLY A 213 -13.72 -11.76 -3.09
C GLY A 213 -14.43 -12.84 -3.89
N ASP A 214 -15.61 -12.52 -4.38
CA ASP A 214 -16.33 -13.36 -5.35
C ASP A 214 -15.96 -12.89 -6.76
N GLU A 215 -15.63 -13.82 -7.66
CA GLU A 215 -15.29 -13.51 -9.05
C GLU A 215 -16.45 -12.85 -9.80
N HIS A 216 -17.69 -13.04 -9.33
CA HIS A 216 -18.89 -12.50 -9.98
C HIS A 216 -19.17 -11.01 -9.67
N ASP A 217 -18.44 -10.41 -8.71
CA ASP A 217 -18.55 -8.97 -8.44
C ASP A 217 -17.62 -8.19 -9.37
N GLN A 218 -18.17 -7.20 -10.09
CA GLN A 218 -17.39 -6.40 -11.03
C GLN A 218 -16.28 -5.59 -10.34
N SER A 219 -16.49 -5.16 -9.08
CA SER A 219 -15.43 -4.50 -8.30
C SER A 219 -14.31 -5.47 -7.91
N ALA A 220 -14.65 -6.74 -7.69
CA ALA A 220 -13.68 -7.79 -7.42
C ALA A 220 -12.93 -8.18 -8.71
N ALA A 221 -13.59 -8.19 -9.87
CA ALA A 221 -12.98 -8.53 -11.15
C ALA A 221 -11.82 -7.59 -11.53
N ASP A 222 -11.99 -6.27 -11.39
CA ASP A 222 -10.91 -5.31 -11.66
C ASP A 222 -9.77 -5.47 -10.66
N THR A 223 -10.08 -5.73 -9.39
CA THR A 223 -9.07 -5.99 -8.35
C THR A 223 -8.29 -7.28 -8.61
N LEU A 224 -8.97 -8.35 -9.06
CA LEU A 224 -8.36 -9.63 -9.42
C LEU A 224 -7.40 -9.49 -10.60
N ARG A 225 -7.75 -8.67 -11.60
CA ARG A 225 -6.85 -8.35 -12.73
C ARG A 225 -5.58 -7.63 -12.27
N VAL A 226 -5.70 -6.75 -11.27
CA VAL A 226 -4.56 -6.06 -10.66
C VAL A 226 -3.75 -7.00 -9.77
N LEU A 227 -4.36 -7.95 -9.07
CA LEU A 227 -3.61 -8.95 -8.29
C LEU A 227 -2.89 -9.98 -9.17
N ASP A 228 -3.30 -10.14 -10.42
CA ASP A 228 -2.75 -11.08 -11.41
C ASP A 228 -2.53 -12.47 -10.82
N ILE A 229 -3.64 -13.10 -10.43
CA ILE A 229 -3.61 -14.41 -9.76
C ILE A 229 -3.51 -15.51 -10.82
N GLN A 230 -2.41 -16.24 -10.78
CA GLN A 230 -2.16 -17.42 -11.61
C GLN A 230 -2.18 -18.66 -10.71
N GLY A 231 -3.30 -19.38 -10.73
CA GLY A 231 -3.54 -20.52 -9.84
C GLY A 231 -3.58 -20.10 -8.37
N ILE A 232 -2.52 -20.42 -7.62
CA ILE A 232 -2.41 -20.15 -6.17
C ILE A 232 -1.38 -19.05 -5.85
N HIS A 233 -0.98 -18.25 -6.83
CA HIS A 233 0.07 -17.24 -6.65
C HIS A 233 -0.33 -15.90 -7.30
N SER A 234 -0.03 -14.79 -6.64
CA SER A 234 -0.19 -13.43 -7.20
C SER A 234 1.13 -12.99 -7.80
N GLN A 235 1.14 -12.64 -9.09
CA GLN A 235 2.34 -12.11 -9.74
C GLN A 235 2.68 -10.71 -9.22
N THR A 236 1.67 -9.87 -8.96
CA THR A 236 1.85 -8.50 -8.49
C THR A 236 2.51 -8.44 -7.11
N LEU A 237 2.17 -9.36 -6.20
CA LEU A 237 2.74 -9.38 -4.85
C LEU A 237 3.84 -10.43 -4.66
N ALA A 238 4.06 -11.30 -5.64
CA ALA A 238 4.96 -12.47 -5.55
C ALA A 238 4.71 -13.32 -4.29
N LEU A 239 3.44 -13.48 -3.91
CA LEU A 239 3.01 -14.21 -2.72
C LEU A 239 1.96 -15.28 -3.07
N PRO A 240 1.95 -16.42 -2.36
CA PRO A 240 0.88 -17.39 -2.49
C PRO A 240 -0.44 -16.76 -2.04
N VAL A 241 -1.51 -17.05 -2.77
CA VAL A 241 -2.86 -16.56 -2.53
C VAL A 241 -3.75 -17.72 -2.14
N TRP A 242 -4.51 -17.54 -1.06
CA TRP A 242 -5.70 -18.32 -0.80
C TRP A 242 -6.93 -17.47 -1.15
N GLN A 243 -7.93 -18.08 -1.77
CA GLN A 243 -9.16 -17.40 -2.17
C GLN A 243 -10.34 -17.96 -1.40
N GLY A 244 -11.23 -17.07 -0.98
CA GLY A 244 -12.48 -17.40 -0.32
C GLY A 244 -13.61 -16.43 -0.68
N PRO A 245 -14.87 -16.80 -0.38
CA PRO A 245 -16.03 -15.95 -0.59
C PRO A 245 -15.92 -14.64 0.20
N THR A 246 -16.67 -13.62 -0.23
CA THR A 246 -16.73 -12.34 0.50
C THR A 246 -17.22 -12.54 1.94
N LEU A 247 -16.71 -11.73 2.86
CA LEU A 247 -17.13 -11.77 4.26
C LEU A 247 -18.63 -11.45 4.42
N GLU A 248 -19.16 -10.60 3.55
CA GLU A 248 -20.57 -10.24 3.46
C GLU A 248 -21.45 -11.44 3.08
N SER A 249 -20.99 -12.27 2.15
CA SER A 249 -21.66 -13.52 1.78
C SER A 249 -21.63 -14.49 2.96
N LEU A 250 -20.47 -14.63 3.62
CA LEU A 250 -20.34 -15.47 4.81
C LEU A 250 -21.25 -15.01 5.95
N LEU A 251 -21.43 -13.70 6.17
CA LEU A 251 -22.36 -13.21 7.19
C LEU A 251 -23.81 -13.70 6.97
N ARG A 252 -24.22 -13.87 5.71
CA ARG A 252 -25.59 -14.25 5.32
C ARG A 252 -25.78 -15.75 5.21
N ASN A 253 -24.74 -16.51 4.86
CA ASN A 253 -24.83 -17.94 4.58
C ASN A 253 -24.00 -18.77 5.59
N GLY A 254 -24.70 -19.52 6.44
CA GLY A 254 -24.07 -20.41 7.43
C GLY A 254 -23.40 -21.64 6.82
N ASP A 255 -23.92 -22.16 5.70
CA ASP A 255 -23.34 -23.32 5.02
C ASP A 255 -22.01 -22.95 4.36
N ALA A 256 -21.94 -21.75 3.75
CA ALA A 256 -20.68 -21.22 3.22
C ALA A 256 -19.57 -21.11 4.29
N LYS A 257 -19.92 -20.80 5.54
CA LYS A 257 -18.94 -20.83 6.65
C LYS A 257 -18.46 -22.25 6.96
N ARG A 258 -19.37 -23.23 6.91
CA ARG A 258 -19.05 -24.64 7.18
C ARG A 258 -18.14 -25.22 6.10
N ASP A 259 -18.40 -24.91 4.83
CA ASP A 259 -17.62 -25.39 3.69
C ASP A 259 -16.22 -24.78 3.64
N LEU A 260 -16.07 -23.55 4.14
CA LEU A 260 -14.82 -22.81 4.24
C LEU A 260 -13.94 -23.25 5.43
N TRP A 261 -14.54 -23.83 6.46
CA TRP A 261 -13.83 -24.17 7.70
C TRP A 261 -12.67 -25.16 7.52
N PRO A 262 -12.79 -26.25 6.72
CA PRO A 262 -11.69 -27.18 6.50
C PRO A 262 -10.45 -26.53 5.87
N SER A 263 -10.64 -25.69 4.85
CA SER A 263 -9.54 -25.05 4.13
C SER A 263 -8.80 -24.03 5.01
N LEU A 264 -9.53 -23.25 5.81
CA LEU A 264 -8.91 -22.35 6.79
C LEU A 264 -8.17 -23.10 7.91
N THR A 265 -8.72 -24.22 8.36
CA THR A 265 -8.07 -25.04 9.39
C THR A 265 -6.76 -25.62 8.86
N GLU A 266 -6.74 -26.08 7.61
CA GLU A 266 -5.52 -26.55 6.96
C GLU A 266 -4.47 -25.44 6.88
N LEU A 267 -4.86 -24.24 6.46
CA LEU A 267 -3.95 -23.08 6.42
C LEU A 267 -3.37 -22.75 7.80
N ALA A 268 -4.21 -22.73 8.84
CA ALA A 268 -3.76 -22.48 10.21
C ALA A 268 -2.76 -23.54 10.68
N GLN A 269 -3.01 -24.81 10.35
CA GLN A 269 -2.08 -25.91 10.66
C GLN A 269 -0.76 -25.78 9.89
N GLN A 270 -0.80 -25.45 8.59
CA GLN A 270 0.39 -25.21 7.78
C GLN A 270 1.26 -24.10 8.39
N ARG A 271 0.63 -23.00 8.84
CA ARG A 271 1.34 -21.93 9.55
C ARG A 271 1.99 -22.43 10.83
N GLN A 272 1.23 -23.13 11.67
CA GLN A 272 1.74 -23.63 12.95
C GLN A 272 2.90 -24.61 12.77
N ARG A 273 2.90 -25.42 11.69
CA ARG A 273 4.02 -26.30 11.33
C ARG A 273 5.27 -25.50 10.95
N ARG A 274 5.10 -24.45 10.14
CA ARG A 274 6.19 -23.53 9.77
C ARG A 274 6.77 -22.80 10.98
N ASP A 275 5.91 -22.35 11.90
CA ASP A 275 6.32 -21.70 13.15
C ASP A 275 7.12 -22.64 14.06
N LYS A 276 6.81 -23.93 14.03
CA LYS A 276 7.54 -24.98 14.76
C LYS A 276 8.80 -25.47 14.03
N GLY A 277 9.15 -24.88 12.88
CA GLY A 277 10.32 -25.26 12.08
C GLY A 277 10.22 -26.64 11.43
N GLN A 278 9.01 -27.19 11.26
CA GLN A 278 8.81 -28.42 10.48
C GLN A 278 8.74 -28.07 8.99
N PRO A 279 9.63 -28.61 8.14
CA PRO A 279 9.56 -28.39 6.70
C PRO A 279 8.25 -28.98 6.17
N SER A 280 7.56 -28.17 5.37
CA SER A 280 6.37 -28.61 4.63
C SER A 280 6.88 -29.42 3.43
N ASP A 281 6.67 -30.74 3.43
CA ASP A 281 6.82 -31.54 2.21
C ASP A 281 5.70 -31.14 1.24
N ASN A 282 6.11 -30.54 0.12
CA ASN A 282 5.41 -30.23 -1.15
C ASN A 282 3.91 -29.93 -1.10
#